data_AF-A0A7C7KFP3-F1
#
_entry.id   AF-A0A7C7KFP3-F1
#
_cell.length_a   1.000
_cell.length_b   1.000
_cell.length_c   1.000
_cell.angle_alpha   90.00
_cell.angle_beta   90.00
_cell.angle_gamma   90.00
#
_symmetry.space_group_name_H-M   'P 1'
#
loop_
_entity.id
_entity.type
_entity.pdbx_description
1 polymer ?
#
loop_
_entity_poly.entity_id
_entity_poly.type
_entity_poly.pdbx_seq_one_letter_code
_entity_poly.pdbx_strand_id
1 'polypeptide(L)' 'MNDSVTIDAKRILLRYGAPIAVLDKVSDSHRVEFARAIARTTLASREPRLKELLIEHGYLEED' A
#
# COMPACT_ATOMS: atom_id res chain seq x y z
N MET A 1 12.72 -10.79 -12.93
CA MET A 1 13.35 -10.38 -11.65
C MET A 1 12.56 -9.28 -10.91
N ASN A 2 11.56 -8.63 -11.52
CA ASN A 2 10.68 -7.63 -10.87
C ASN A 2 9.46 -8.21 -10.13
N ASP A 3 9.11 -9.47 -10.38
CA ASP A 3 7.84 -10.03 -9.86
C ASP A 3 7.88 -10.26 -8.35
N SER A 4 9.03 -10.64 -7.80
CA SER A 4 9.20 -10.89 -6.36
C SER A 4 8.92 -9.64 -5.52
N VAL A 5 9.46 -8.49 -5.94
CA VAL A 5 9.27 -7.20 -5.24
C VAL A 5 7.81 -6.76 -5.32
N THR A 6 7.17 -6.95 -6.48
CA THR A 6 5.77 -6.59 -6.69
C THR A 6 4.82 -7.45 -5.85
N ILE A 7 5.09 -8.77 -5.78
CA ILE A 7 4.33 -9.71 -4.95
C ILE A 7 4.48 -9.37 -3.47
N ASP A 8 5.70 -9.07 -3.02
CA ASP A 8 5.95 -8.70 -1.62
C ASP A 8 5.30 -7.36 -1.26
N ALA A 9 5.38 -6.37 -2.15
CA ALA A 9 4.67 -5.10 -1.99
C ALA A 9 3.16 -5.31 -1.85
N LYS A 10 2.52 -6.10 -2.73
CA LYS A 10 1.10 -6.44 -2.61
C LYS A 10 0.79 -7.10 -1.26
N ARG A 11 1.62 -8.04 -0.81
CA ARG A 11 1.45 -8.75 0.47
C ARG A 11 1.56 -7.80 1.67
N ILE A 12 2.53 -6.90 1.65
CA ILE A 12 2.72 -5.89 2.69
C ILE A 12 1.48 -4.99 2.79
N LEU A 13 0.97 -4.48 1.66
CA LEU A 13 -0.19 -3.59 1.67
C LEU A 13 -1.45 -4.28 2.17
N LEU A 14 -1.68 -5.54 1.77
CA LEU A 14 -2.78 -6.36 2.29
C LEU A 14 -2.68 -6.56 3.80
N ARG A 15 -1.47 -6.81 4.31
CA ARG A 15 -1.24 -7.02 5.74
C ARG A 15 -1.61 -5.79 6.59
N TYR A 16 -1.46 -4.59 6.04
CA TYR A 16 -1.68 -3.33 6.76
C TYR A 16 -2.99 -2.63 6.39
N GLY A 17 -3.94 -3.35 5.79
CA GLY A 17 -5.34 -2.91 5.72
C GLY A 17 -5.81 -2.37 4.37
N ALA A 18 -4.99 -2.39 3.31
CA ALA A 18 -5.49 -2.00 1.99
C ALA A 18 -6.52 -3.02 1.47
N PRO A 19 -7.76 -2.60 1.12
CA PRO A 19 -8.75 -3.51 0.56
C PRO A 19 -8.26 -4.14 -0.75
N ILE A 20 -8.50 -5.44 -0.95
CA ILE A 20 -8.05 -6.13 -2.18
C ILE A 20 -8.62 -5.46 -3.45
N ALA A 21 -9.89 -5.04 -3.40
CA ALA A 21 -10.57 -4.37 -4.52
C ALA A 21 -9.96 -3.00 -4.87
N VAL A 22 -9.32 -2.35 -3.90
CA VAL A 22 -8.56 -1.11 -4.11
C VAL A 22 -7.20 -1.46 -4.70
N LEU A 23 -6.50 -2.43 -4.12
CA LEU A 23 -5.18 -2.83 -4.58
C LEU A 23 -5.16 -3.26 -6.05
N ASP A 24 -6.20 -3.92 -6.55
CA ASP A 24 -6.29 -4.31 -7.95
C ASP A 24 -6.29 -3.11 -8.92
N LYS A 25 -6.65 -1.91 -8.43
CA LYS A 25 -6.57 -0.63 -9.18
C LYS A 25 -5.25 0.11 -8.99
N VAL A 26 -4.48 -0.23 -7.95
CA VAL A 26 -3.17 0.37 -7.69
C VAL A 26 -2.13 -0.21 -8.64
N SER A 27 -1.44 0.65 -9.38
CA SER A 27 -0.33 0.27 -10.26
C SER A 27 0.81 -0.40 -9.47
N ASP A 28 1.57 -1.28 -10.13
CA ASP A 28 2.70 -1.96 -9.47
C ASP A 28 3.77 -0.98 -8.96
N SER A 29 3.97 0.15 -9.64
CA SER A 29 4.87 1.21 -9.17
C SER A 29 4.40 1.81 -7.84
N HIS A 30 3.13 2.19 -7.74
CA HIS A 30 2.57 2.72 -6.49
C HIS A 30 2.55 1.66 -5.40
N ARG A 31 2.29 0.38 -5.71
CA ARG A 31 2.35 -0.69 -4.71
C ARG A 31 3.74 -0.76 -4.07
N VAL A 32 4.79 -0.75 -4.88
CA VAL A 32 6.18 -0.80 -4.40
C VAL A 32 6.54 0.47 -3.62
N GLU A 33 6.12 1.63 -4.10
CA GLU A 33 6.34 2.91 -3.43
C GLU A 33 5.69 2.95 -2.04
N PHE A 34 4.41 2.61 -1.95
CA PHE A 34 3.65 2.60 -0.70
C PHE A 34 4.24 1.58 0.26
N ALA A 35 4.54 0.36 -0.18
CA ALA A 35 5.13 -0.68 0.64
C ALA A 35 6.47 -0.21 1.26
N ARG A 36 7.30 0.49 0.48
CA ARG A 36 8.55 1.10 0.99
C ARG A 36 8.28 2.22 1.98
N ALA A 37 7.28 3.07 1.74
CA ALA A 37 6.92 4.16 2.63
C ALA A 37 6.47 3.62 4.00
N ILE A 38 5.57 2.64 4.03
CA ILE A 38 5.06 2.06 5.28
C ILE A 38 6.09 1.16 5.98
N ALA A 39 7.00 0.51 5.24
CA ALA A 39 8.08 -0.25 5.86
C ALA A 39 9.00 0.62 6.72
N ARG A 40 9.14 1.92 6.37
CA ARG A 40 9.94 2.91 7.10
C ARG A 40 9.22 3.54 8.30
N THR A 41 7.93 3.26 8.52
CA THR A 41 7.20 3.75 9.70
C THR A 41 7.24 2.72 10.84
N THR A 42 6.88 3.17 12.05
CA THR A 42 6.63 2.28 13.19
C THR A 42 5.42 1.38 12.90
N LEU A 43 5.34 0.22 13.56
CA LEU A 43 4.23 -0.72 13.37
C LEU A 43 2.86 -0.09 13.62
N ALA A 44 2.75 0.74 14.66
CA ALA A 44 1.50 1.43 15.01
C ALA A 44 1.04 2.44 13.95
N SER A 45 1.98 2.97 13.15
CA SER A 45 1.69 3.99 12.13
C SER A 45 1.46 3.42 10.72
N ARG A 46 1.66 2.12 10.50
CA ARG A 46 1.63 1.53 9.15
C ARG A 46 0.25 1.60 8.50
N GLU A 47 -0.78 1.21 9.24
CA GLU A 47 -2.16 1.20 8.73
C GLU A 47 -2.68 2.64 8.51
N PRO A 48 -2.58 3.58 9.47
CA PRO A 48 -2.95 4.97 9.23
C PRO A 48 -2.22 5.58 8.04
N ARG A 49 -0.90 5.38 7.94
CA ARG A 49 -0.12 5.94 6.83
C ARG A 49 -0.49 5.31 5.49
N LEU A 50 -0.85 4.02 5.46
CA LEU A 50 -1.32 3.37 4.25
C LEU A 50 -2.66 3.96 3.80
N LYS A 51 -3.59 4.20 4.73
CA LYS A 51 -4.88 4.85 4.41
C LYS A 51 -4.64 6.24 3.82
N GLU A 52 -3.79 7.06 4.44
CA GLU A 52 -3.41 8.38 3.93
C GLU A 52 -2.86 8.32 2.50
N LEU A 53 -1.89 7.45 2.23
CA LEU A 53 -1.32 7.30 0.88
C LEU A 53 -2.36 6.88 -0.17
N LEU A 54 -3.27 5.98 0.21
CA LEU A 54 -4.35 5.56 -0.70
C LEU A 54 -5.32 6.71 -0.99
N ILE A 55 -5.61 7.57 -0.02
CA ILE A 55 -6.45 8.77 -0.21
C ILE A 55 -5.71 9.84 -1.02
N GLU A 56 -4.47 10.16 -0.66
CA GLU A 56 -3.60 11.15 -1.34
C GLU A 56 -3.50 10.87 -2.86
N HIS A 57 -3.47 9.59 -3.24
CA HIS A 57 -3.38 9.15 -4.63
C HIS A 57 -4.74 8.81 -5.28
N GLY A 58 -5.86 9.05 -4.59
CA GLY A 58 -7.22 8.89 -5.13
C GLY A 58 -7.70 7.43 -5.27
N TYR A 59 -7.09 6.50 -4.56
CA TYR A 59 -7.48 5.08 -4.53
C TYR A 59 -8.55 4.77 -3.47
N LEU A 60 -8.66 5.62 -2.46
CA LEU A 60 -9.70 5.61 -1.44
C LEU A 60 -10.31 7.00 -1.30
N GLU A 61 -11.59 7.04 -0.91
CA GLU A 61 -12.24 8.27 -0.48
C GLU A 61 -12.00 8.47 1.02
N GLU A 62 -11.94 9.72 1.46
CA GLU A 62 -11.95 10.06 2.89
C GLU A 62 -13.38 9.83 3.40
N ASP A 63 -13.52 8.98 4.41
CA ASP A 63 -14.82 8.67 5.05
C ASP A 63 -15.41 9.90 5.76
#